data_AF-A0A6G2DP02-F1
#
_entry.id   AF-A0A6G2DP02-F1
#
_cell.length_a   1.000
_cell.length_b   1.000
_cell.length_c   1.000
_cell.angle_alpha   90.00
_cell.angle_beta   90.00
_cell.angle_gamma   90.00
#
_symmetry.space_group_name_H-M   'P 1'
#
loop_
_entity.id
_entity.type
_entity.pdbx_description
1 polymer ?
#
loop_
_entity_poly.entity_id
_entity_poly.type
_entity_poly.pdbx_seq_one_letter_code
_entity_poly.pdbx_strand_id
1 'polypeptide(L)'
;DSVQPVCFEDVVATTSLNRPGASDYINNFVARKHGQEEVTVLDSALEDILAPTYGIMLYQEQVMQVAQRFAGFSLGKADILRRAMGKKDASAMHEMRASFIQ
;
A
#
# COMPACT_ATOMS: atom_id res chain seq x y z
N ASP A 1 -15.95 8.29 13.85
CA ASP A 1 -15.05 9.43 13.56
C ASP A 1 -14.78 9.55 12.07
N SER A 2 -14.29 10.71 11.62
CA SER A 2 -13.86 10.98 10.24
C SER A 2 -12.35 11.19 10.18
N VAL A 3 -11.77 11.27 8.97
CA VAL A 3 -10.31 11.39 8.79
C VAL A 3 -9.74 12.66 9.43
N GLN A 4 -10.50 13.77 9.51
CA GLN A 4 -10.05 15.05 10.06
C GLN A 4 -8.62 15.46 9.57
N PRO A 5 -8.43 15.76 8.27
CA PRO A 5 -7.10 16.02 7.70
C PRO A 5 -6.38 17.18 8.39
N VAL A 6 -5.13 16.97 8.81
CA VAL A 6 -4.28 18.01 9.44
C VAL A 6 -3.00 18.30 8.64
N CYS A 7 -2.64 17.43 7.70
CA CYS A 7 -1.56 17.63 6.75
C CYS A 7 -2.01 17.32 5.31
N PHE A 8 -1.12 17.57 4.34
CA PHE A 8 -1.41 17.34 2.94
C PHE A 8 -1.63 15.85 2.62
N GLU A 9 -0.86 14.98 3.26
CA GLU A 9 -0.92 13.52 3.08
C GLU A 9 -2.29 12.97 3.47
N ASP A 10 -2.92 13.50 4.53
CA ASP A 10 -4.27 13.11 4.94
C ASP A 10 -5.32 13.48 3.87
N VAL A 11 -5.15 14.63 3.21
CA VAL A 11 -6.05 15.05 2.12
C VAL A 11 -5.92 14.08 0.95
N VAL A 12 -4.67 13.74 0.57
CA VAL A 12 -4.41 12.76 -0.50
C VAL A 12 -5.00 11.40 -0.14
N ALA A 13 -4.77 10.90 1.08
CA ALA A 13 -5.34 9.64 1.57
C ALA A 13 -6.87 9.63 1.50
N THR A 14 -7.52 10.73 1.90
CA THR A 14 -8.98 10.86 1.84
C THR A 14 -9.51 10.70 0.41
N THR A 15 -8.84 11.29 -0.58
CA THR A 15 -9.25 11.14 -2.00
C THR A 15 -9.05 9.72 -2.54
N SER A 16 -8.04 9.00 -2.04
CA SER A 16 -7.77 7.62 -2.42
C SER A 16 -8.75 6.64 -1.77
N LEU A 17 -9.11 6.86 -0.51
CA LEU A 17 -10.07 6.04 0.25
C LEU A 17 -11.51 6.17 -0.25
N ASN A 18 -11.89 7.31 -0.83
CA ASN A 18 -13.23 7.53 -1.40
C ASN A 18 -13.45 6.83 -2.76
N ARG A 19 -12.89 5.64 -2.95
CA ARG A 19 -13.00 4.81 -4.17
C ARG A 19 -13.43 3.39 -3.80
N PRO A 20 -14.21 2.69 -4.66
CA PRO A 20 -14.60 1.31 -4.41
C PRO A 20 -13.39 0.40 -4.13
N GLY A 21 -13.49 -0.42 -3.08
CA GLY A 21 -12.42 -1.31 -2.60
C GLY A 21 -11.46 -0.65 -1.62
N ALA A 22 -10.98 0.57 -1.91
CA ALA A 22 -10.19 1.33 -0.94
C ALA A 22 -11.05 1.82 0.25
N SER A 23 -12.34 2.06 -0.01
CA SER A 23 -13.33 2.49 0.99
C SER A 23 -13.48 1.54 2.17
N ASP A 24 -13.20 0.25 1.96
CA ASP A 24 -13.32 -0.79 2.98
C ASP A 24 -12.34 -0.56 4.14
N TYR A 25 -11.27 0.20 3.90
CA TYR A 25 -10.23 0.53 4.86
C TYR A 25 -10.42 1.88 5.57
N ILE A 26 -11.49 2.64 5.26
CA ILE A 26 -11.73 3.97 5.86
C ILE A 26 -11.77 3.88 7.39
N ASN A 27 -12.47 2.87 7.93
CA ASN A 27 -12.64 2.73 9.37
C ASN A 27 -11.29 2.45 10.07
N ASN A 28 -10.46 1.55 9.52
CA ASN A 28 -9.12 1.29 10.05
C ASN A 28 -8.21 2.51 9.94
N PHE A 29 -8.26 3.23 8.80
CA PHE A 29 -7.45 4.44 8.62
C PHE A 29 -7.78 5.49 9.67
N VAL A 30 -9.08 5.75 9.89
CA VAL A 30 -9.56 6.69 10.90
C VAL A 30 -9.18 6.23 12.31
N ALA A 31 -9.42 4.96 12.65
CA ALA A 31 -9.12 4.44 13.98
C ALA A 31 -7.62 4.54 14.29
N ARG A 32 -6.76 4.16 13.35
CA ARG A 32 -5.29 4.23 13.53
C ARG A 32 -4.78 5.66 13.61
N LYS A 33 -5.29 6.55 12.76
CA LYS A 33 -4.95 7.97 12.82
C LYS A 33 -5.24 8.58 14.19
N HIS A 34 -6.38 8.23 14.78
CA HIS A 34 -6.82 8.75 16.08
C HIS A 34 -6.30 7.93 17.27
N GLY A 35 -5.39 6.96 17.06
CA GLY A 35 -4.84 6.11 18.11
C GLY A 35 -5.85 5.17 18.78
N GLN A 36 -6.98 4.91 18.11
CA GLN A 36 -8.02 3.97 18.55
C GLN A 36 -7.73 2.52 18.11
N GLU A 37 -6.80 2.34 17.17
CA GLU A 37 -6.28 1.05 16.70
C GLU A 37 -4.75 1.15 16.56
N GLU A 38 -4.01 0.17 17.07
CA GLU A 38 -2.56 0.08 16.91
C GLU A 38 -2.16 -0.16 15.45
N VAL A 39 -1.09 0.49 15.00
CA VAL A 39 -0.54 0.26 13.66
C VAL A 39 0.40 -0.94 13.70
N THR A 40 -0.12 -2.11 13.33
CA THR A 40 0.72 -3.31 13.19
C THR A 40 1.38 -3.34 11.82
N VAL A 41 2.70 -3.21 11.80
CA VAL A 41 3.52 -3.41 10.59
C VAL A 41 4.19 -4.79 10.65
N LEU A 42 4.09 -5.57 9.58
CA LEU A 42 4.59 -6.95 9.54
C LEU A 42 6.13 -7.05 9.58
N ASP A 43 6.82 -6.02 9.09
CA ASP A 43 8.28 -5.97 9.01
C ASP A 43 8.75 -4.50 9.05
N SER A 44 9.84 -4.23 9.76
CA SER A 44 10.47 -2.91 9.86
C SER A 44 10.77 -2.26 8.51
N ALA A 45 11.06 -3.04 7.47
CA ALA A 45 11.33 -2.55 6.12
C ALA A 45 10.11 -1.90 5.44
N LEU A 46 8.91 -2.06 6.01
CA LEU A 46 7.67 -1.47 5.52
C LEU A 46 7.27 -0.19 6.26
N GLU A 47 7.90 0.12 7.39
CA GLU A 47 7.47 1.21 8.27
C GLU A 47 7.48 2.55 7.56
N ASP A 48 8.58 2.93 6.90
CA ASP A 48 8.69 4.19 6.15
C ASP A 48 7.75 4.26 4.94
N ILE A 49 7.51 3.13 4.25
CA ILE A 49 6.61 3.06 3.09
C ILE A 49 5.16 3.30 3.53
N LEU A 50 4.75 2.69 4.64
CA LEU A 50 3.35 2.62 5.06
C LEU A 50 3.01 3.63 6.18
N ALA A 51 3.99 4.29 6.79
CA ALA A 51 3.76 5.28 7.84
C ALA A 51 2.79 6.40 7.42
N PRO A 52 2.89 7.00 6.22
CA PRO A 52 1.97 8.06 5.80
C PRO A 52 0.51 7.60 5.67
N THR A 53 0.27 6.29 5.64
CA THR A 53 -1.04 5.68 5.48
C THR A 53 -1.41 4.75 6.64
N TYR A 54 -0.78 4.97 7.81
CA TYR A 54 -1.05 4.24 9.04
C TYR A 54 -1.02 2.71 8.86
N GLY A 55 -0.02 2.22 8.12
CA GLY A 55 0.17 0.78 7.87
C GLY A 55 -0.72 0.19 6.78
N ILE A 56 -1.55 0.99 6.09
CA ILE A 56 -2.44 0.53 5.03
C ILE A 56 -1.78 0.76 3.67
N MET A 57 -1.63 -0.30 2.85
CA MET A 57 -1.11 -0.16 1.48
C MET A 57 -2.19 0.45 0.57
N LEU A 58 -2.19 1.77 0.47
CA LEU A 58 -3.24 2.56 -0.18
C LEU A 58 -2.84 3.01 -1.59
N TYR A 59 -1.55 3.19 -1.84
CA TYR A 59 -1.03 3.76 -3.10
C TYR A 59 -0.34 2.72 -3.97
N GLN A 60 -0.36 2.97 -5.27
CA GLN A 60 0.31 2.14 -6.27
C GLN A 60 1.83 2.18 -6.11
N GLU A 61 2.34 3.34 -5.74
CA GLU A 61 3.74 3.60 -5.44
C GLU A 61 4.22 2.77 -4.25
N GLN A 62 3.36 2.57 -3.24
CA GLN A 62 3.69 1.70 -2.09
C GLN A 62 3.87 0.24 -2.53
N VAL A 63 2.98 -0.28 -3.41
CA VAL A 63 3.15 -1.63 -4.00
C VAL A 63 4.51 -1.75 -4.69
N MET A 64 4.86 -0.73 -5.47
CA MET A 64 6.12 -0.71 -6.20
C MET A 64 7.32 -0.66 -5.23
N GLN A 65 7.31 0.23 -4.24
CA GLN A 65 8.37 0.35 -3.23
C GLN A 65 8.58 -0.94 -2.44
N VAL A 66 7.49 -1.64 -2.07
CA VAL A 66 7.57 -2.95 -1.41
C VAL A 66 8.26 -3.97 -2.33
N ALA A 67 7.89 -4.03 -3.60
CA ALA A 67 8.54 -4.92 -4.56
C ALA A 67 10.03 -4.60 -4.75
N GLN A 68 10.42 -3.33 -4.75
CA GLN A 68 11.83 -2.95 -4.80
C GLN A 68 12.59 -3.41 -3.56
N ARG A 69 11.97 -3.30 -2.38
CA ARG A 69 12.66 -3.56 -1.11
C ARG A 69 12.81 -5.03 -0.79
N PHE A 70 11.75 -5.81 -1.01
CA PHE A 70 11.75 -7.23 -0.69
C PHE A 70 12.34 -8.09 -1.80
N ALA A 71 12.15 -7.72 -3.07
CA ALA A 71 12.57 -8.53 -4.21
C ALA A 71 13.71 -7.89 -5.03
N GLY A 72 14.25 -6.75 -4.61
CA GLY A 72 15.31 -6.05 -5.34
C GLY A 72 14.87 -5.58 -6.73
N PHE A 73 13.57 -5.44 -6.99
CA PHE A 73 13.08 -5.08 -8.31
C PHE A 73 13.54 -3.67 -8.69
N SER A 74 13.91 -3.50 -9.97
CA SER A 74 14.03 -2.17 -10.55
C SER A 74 12.64 -1.49 -10.58
N LEU A 75 12.61 -0.16 -10.67
CA LEU A 75 11.35 0.58 -10.74
C LEU A 75 10.48 0.10 -11.92
N GLY A 76 11.09 -0.21 -13.06
CA GLY A 76 10.40 -0.76 -14.23
C GLY A 76 9.80 -2.15 -13.97
N LYS A 77 10.54 -3.04 -13.31
CA LYS A 77 10.04 -4.38 -12.94
C LYS A 77 8.93 -4.29 -11.89
N ALA A 78 9.03 -3.36 -10.95
CA ALA A 78 7.98 -3.09 -9.96
C ALA A 78 6.69 -2.57 -10.61
N ASP A 79 6.77 -1.68 -11.62
CA ASP A 79 5.58 -1.24 -12.35
C ASP A 79 4.93 -2.37 -13.17
N ILE A 80 5.72 -3.28 -13.74
CA ILE A 80 5.20 -4.48 -14.41
C ILE A 80 4.38 -5.33 -13.43
N LEU A 81 4.90 -5.54 -12.20
CA LEU A 81 4.18 -6.27 -11.15
C LEU A 81 2.86 -5.58 -10.79
N ARG A 82 2.90 -4.27 -10.55
CA ARG A 82 1.72 -3.47 -10.23
C ARG A 82 0.64 -3.60 -11.33
N ARG A 83 1.03 -3.54 -12.60
CA ARG A 83 0.09 -3.71 -13.73
C ARG A 83 -0.50 -5.12 -13.79
N ALA A 84 0.30 -6.16 -13.56
CA ALA A 84 -0.16 -7.54 -13.54
C ALA A 84 -1.20 -7.77 -12.42
N MET A 85 -0.95 -7.24 -11.22
CA MET A 85 -1.89 -7.28 -10.10
C MET A 85 -3.20 -6.54 -10.43
N GLY A 86 -3.11 -5.33 -10.99
CA GLY A 86 -4.28 -4.53 -11.36
C GLY A 86 -5.18 -5.20 -12.42
N LYS A 87 -4.58 -5.98 -13.32
CA LYS A 87 -5.31 -6.78 -14.33
C LYS A 87 -5.77 -8.15 -13.83
N LYS A 88 -5.37 -8.55 -12.61
CA LYS A 88 -5.55 -9.91 -12.09
C LYS A 88 -4.97 -10.98 -13.04
N ASP A 89 -3.84 -10.68 -13.69
CA ASP A 89 -3.18 -11.59 -14.62
C ASP A 89 -2.41 -12.67 -13.85
N ALA A 90 -3.05 -13.83 -13.65
CA ALA A 90 -2.49 -14.92 -12.86
C ALA A 90 -1.19 -15.49 -13.45
N SER A 91 -1.05 -15.52 -14.78
CA SER A 91 0.15 -16.05 -15.44
C SER A 91 1.34 -15.13 -15.17
N ALA A 92 1.17 -13.83 -15.41
CA ALA A 92 2.21 -12.84 -15.17
C ALA A 92 2.59 -12.77 -13.68
N MET A 93 1.62 -12.84 -12.77
CA MET A 93 1.91 -12.87 -11.33
C MET A 93 2.68 -14.14 -10.92
N HIS A 94 2.38 -15.29 -11.52
CA HIS A 94 3.08 -16.54 -11.23
C HIS A 94 4.55 -16.49 -11.68
N GLU A 95 4.83 -15.97 -12.87
CA GLU A 95 6.20 -15.77 -13.36
C GLU A 95 7.00 -14.84 -12.43
N MET A 96 6.37 -13.76 -11.96
CA MET A 96 7.02 -12.81 -11.05
C MET A 96 7.20 -13.35 -9.64
N ARG A 97 6.40 -14.34 -9.21
CA ARG A 97 6.52 -14.97 -7.90
C ARG A 97 7.89 -15.61 -7.70
N ALA A 98 8.40 -16.31 -8.71
CA ALA A 98 9.73 -16.91 -8.63
C ALA A 98 10.82 -15.84 -8.45
N SER A 99 10.72 -14.75 -9.23
CA SER A 99 11.62 -13.59 -9.10
C SER A 99 11.51 -12.86 -7.77
N PHE A 100 10.40 -12.96 -7.06
CA PHE A 100 10.18 -12.23 -5.79
C PHE A 100 10.81 -12.95 -4.59
N ILE A 101 10.92 -14.27 -4.63
CA ILE A 101 11.37 -15.11 -3.50
C ILE A 101 12.86 -15.46 -3.60
N GLN A 102 13.46 -15.28 -4.79
CA GLN A 102 14.83 -15.64 -5.09
C GLN A 102 15.83 -14.62 -4.52
#